data_AF-A0A8J2LZV9-F1
#
_entry.id   AF-A0A8J2LZV9-F1
#
_cell.length_a   1.000
_cell.length_b   1.000
_cell.length_c   1.000
_cell.angle_alpha   90.00
_cell.angle_beta   90.00
_cell.angle_gamma   90.00
#
_symmetry.space_group_name_H-M   'P 1'
#
loop_
_entity.id
_entity.type
_entity.pdbx_description
1 polymer ?
#
loop_
_entity_poly.entity_id
_entity_poly.type
_entity_poly.pdbx_seq_one_letter_code
_entity_poly.pdbx_strand_id
1 'polypeptide(L)' 'MNQDRKNDLDALQFRAALDTKRFYKRNSLPTRPKYFQVGRIVDNPADFFHSRVPRKQRKKTIAEEMVAEVSSTVSHL' A
#
# COMPACT_ATOMS: atom_id res chain seq x y z
N MET A 1 -10.08 -3.72 17.06
CA MET A 1 -9.22 -3.49 15.87
C MET A 1 -9.74 -4.39 14.76
N ASN A 2 -10.28 -3.81 13.68
CA ASN A 2 -10.84 -4.57 12.55
C ASN A 2 -9.74 -5.30 11.78
N GLN A 3 -10.11 -6.39 11.10
CA GLN A 3 -9.17 -7.25 10.38
C GLN A 3 -8.43 -6.48 9.27
N ASP A 4 -9.13 -5.63 8.52
CA ASP A 4 -8.54 -4.78 7.47
C ASP A 4 -7.41 -3.90 8.00
N ARG A 5 -7.56 -3.33 9.19
CA ARG A 5 -6.54 -2.47 9.81
C ARG A 5 -5.34 -3.26 10.32
N LYS A 6 -5.51 -4.54 10.64
CA LYS A 6 -4.37 -5.43 10.97
C LYS A 6 -3.61 -5.76 9.69
N ASN A 7 -4.35 -6.15 8.65
CA ASN A 7 -3.78 -6.48 7.34
C ASN A 7 -2.99 -5.31 6.75
N ASP A 8 -3.50 -4.07 6.85
CA ASP A 8 -2.78 -2.87 6.39
C ASP A 8 -1.47 -2.64 7.15
N LEU A 9 -1.45 -2.86 8.47
CA LEU A 9 -0.23 -2.71 9.28
C LEU A 9 0.79 -3.82 8.99
N ASP A 10 0.32 -5.04 8.82
CA ASP A 10 1.17 -6.18 8.48
C ASP A 10 1.76 -5.99 7.07
N ALA A 11 0.97 -5.49 6.11
CA ALA A 11 1.44 -5.13 4.78
C ALA A 11 2.55 -4.06 4.80
N LEU A 12 2.42 -3.05 5.66
CA LEU A 12 3.47 -2.04 5.86
C LEU A 12 4.74 -2.63 6.49
N GLN A 13 4.61 -3.61 7.38
CA GLN A 13 5.74 -4.30 8.01
C GLN A 13 6.50 -5.16 6.99
N PHE A 14 5.78 -5.84 6.11
CA PHE A 14 6.36 -6.74 5.10
C PHE A 14 6.74 -6.06 3.78
N ARG A 15 6.62 -4.73 3.65
CA ARG A 15 6.90 -3.99 2.41
C ARG A 15 8.25 -4.28 1.75
N ALA A 16 9.25 -4.69 2.52
CA ALA A 16 10.59 -5.03 2.02
C ALA A 16 10.65 -6.40 1.32
N ALA A 17 9.70 -7.30 1.58
CA ALA A 17 9.63 -8.62 0.95
C ALA A 17 8.77 -8.62 -0.33
N LEU A 18 8.09 -7.51 -0.62
CA LEU A 18 7.05 -7.45 -1.66
C LEU A 18 7.60 -7.05 -3.03
N ASP A 19 8.62 -6.21 -3.08
CA ASP A 19 9.30 -5.85 -4.31
C ASP A 19 10.80 -6.16 -4.16
N THR A 20 11.30 -7.05 -4.99
CA THR A 20 12.72 -7.47 -5.01
C THR A 20 13.66 -6.34 -5.44
N LYS A 21 13.13 -5.28 -6.06
CA LYS A 21 13.91 -4.12 -6.56
C LYS A 21 13.89 -2.93 -5.62
N ARG A 22 12.99 -2.90 -4.62
CA ARG A 22 12.87 -1.77 -3.68
C ARG A 22 13.31 -2.17 -2.28
N PHE A 23 14.53 -1.77 -1.93
CA PHE A 23 15.08 -1.98 -0.59
C PHE A 23 14.72 -0.83 0.35
N TYR A 24 13.80 -1.10 1.29
CA TYR A 24 13.44 -0.15 2.33
C TYR A 24 14.35 -0.30 3.57
N LYS A 25 14.54 0.79 4.32
CA LYS A 25 15.15 0.73 5.65
C LYS A 25 14.38 -0.23 6.54
N ARG A 26 15.10 -1.14 7.22
CA ARG A 26 14.52 -2.15 8.12
C ARG A 26 13.66 -1.48 9.18
N ASN A 27 12.43 -1.96 9.33
CA ASN A 27 11.52 -1.46 10.36
C ASN A 27 11.97 -2.03 11.71
N SER A 28 12.51 -1.19 12.58
CA SER A 28 13.08 -1.61 13.88
C SER A 28 12.04 -1.62 15.02
N LEU A 29 10.77 -1.32 14.71
CA LEU A 29 9.69 -1.31 15.70
C LEU A 29 9.18 -2.73 15.91
N PRO A 30 9.44 -3.37 17.06
CA PRO A 30 8.98 -4.74 17.32
C PRO A 30 7.47 -4.80 17.57
N THR A 31 6.84 -3.66 17.86
CA THR A 31 5.42 -3.57 18.22
C THR A 31 4.71 -2.61 17.29
N ARG A 32 3.50 -3.00 16.87
CA ARG A 32 2.60 -2.13 16.10
C ARG A 32 2.36 -0.82 16.85
N PRO A 33 2.33 0.34 16.15
CA PRO A 33 2.12 1.62 16.79
C PRO A 33 0.76 1.66 17.51
N LYS A 34 0.75 2.14 18.77
CA LYS A 34 -0.46 2.25 19.61
C LYS A 34 -1.50 3.20 19.02
N TYR A 35 -1.04 4.26 18.37
CA TYR A 35 -1.88 5.26 17.73
C TYR A 35 -1.47 5.38 16.26
N PHE A 36 -2.46 5.29 15.37
CA PHE A 36 -2.26 5.44 13.94
C PHE A 36 -3.51 6.02 13.29
N GLN A 37 -3.32 6.76 12.20
CA GLN A 37 -4.39 7.33 11.40
C GLN A 37 -4.26 6.81 9.97
N VAL A 38 -5.41 6.60 9.33
CA VAL A 38 -5.49 6.20 7.92
C VAL A 38 -5.92 7.43 7.15
N GLY A 39 -5.03 7.93 6.30
CA GLY A 39 -5.28 9.07 5.41
C GLY A 39 -5.30 8.63 3.96
N ARG A 40 -5.96 9.42 3.12
CA ARG A 40 -5.96 9.25 1.66
C ARG A 40 -5.20 10.40 1.01
N ILE A 41 -4.33 10.09 0.07
CA ILE A 41 -3.64 11.11 -0.73
C ILE A 41 -4.67 11.81 -1.62
N VAL A 42 -4.67 13.14 -1.60
CA VAL A 42 -5.48 13.98 -2.48
C VAL A 42 -4.59 14.38 -3.66
N ASP A 43 -5.01 13.99 -4.87
CA ASP A 43 -4.23 14.26 -6.08
C ASP A 43 -4.13 15.77 -6.37
N ASN A 44 -2.98 16.19 -6.87
CA ASN A 44 -2.75 17.56 -7.33
C ASN A 44 -3.40 17.77 -8.70
N PRO A 45 -4.18 18.84 -8.94
CA PRO A 45 -4.74 19.15 -10.25
C PRO A 45 -3.72 19.32 -11.38
N ALA A 46 -2.45 19.61 -11.09
CA ALA A 46 -1.41 19.80 -12.10
C ALA A 46 -0.90 18.50 -12.76
N ASP A 47 -0.94 17.36 -12.06
CA ASP A 47 -0.39 16.09 -12.55
C ASP A 47 -1.51 15.13 -12.96
N PHE A 48 -2.08 15.33 -14.15
CA PHE A 48 -3.24 14.55 -14.60
C PHE A 48 -2.91 13.14 -15.08
N PHE A 49 -1.75 12.94 -15.73
CA PHE A 49 -1.48 11.73 -16.52
C PHE A 49 -0.66 10.65 -15.80
N HIS A 50 0.18 11.00 -14.84
CA HIS A 50 1.19 10.07 -14.30
C HIS A 50 0.96 9.66 -12.84
N SER A 51 0.47 10.57 -11.99
CA SER A 51 0.34 10.33 -10.54
C SER A 51 -1.09 10.01 -10.10
N ARG A 52 -2.07 10.25 -10.98
CA ARG A 52 -3.50 10.11 -10.65
C ARG A 52 -4.00 8.68 -10.85
N VAL A 53 -4.54 8.10 -9.78
CA VAL A 53 -5.25 6.80 -9.86
C VAL A 53 -6.71 7.04 -10.30
N PRO A 54 -7.16 6.43 -11.41
CA PRO A 54 -8.55 6.51 -11.87
C PRO A 54 -9.56 6.04 -10.81
N ARG A 55 -10.77 6.60 -10.83
CA ARG A 55 -11.85 6.27 -9.86
C ARG A 55 -12.18 4.77 -9.77
N LYS A 56 -12.02 4.04 -10.87
CA LYS A 56 -12.30 2.60 -10.95
C LYS A 56 -11.23 1.74 -10.26
N GLN A 57 -10.00 2.22 -10.19
CA GLN A 57 -8.85 1.47 -9.64
C GLN A 57 -8.59 1.81 -8.17
N ARG A 58 -9.18 2.90 -7.65
CA ARG A 58 -9.07 3.29 -6.23
C ARG A 58 -9.75 2.27 -5.32
N LYS A 59 -8.98 1.60 -4.46
CA LYS A 59 -9.52 0.65 -3.49
C LYS A 59 -9.73 1.29 -2.12
N LYS A 60 -10.24 0.50 -1.17
CA LYS A 60 -10.58 0.96 0.18
C LYS A 60 -9.42 0.82 1.18
N THR A 61 -8.53 -0.15 0.95
CA THR A 61 -7.44 -0.51 1.87
C THR A 61 -6.13 -0.69 1.11
N ILE A 62 -5.01 -0.50 1.81
CA ILE A 62 -3.67 -0.61 1.21
C ILE A 62 -3.43 -2.07 0.81
N ALA A 63 -3.84 -3.01 1.66
CA ALA A 63 -3.72 -4.44 1.37
C ALA A 63 -4.47 -4.85 0.08
N GLU A 64 -5.64 -4.27 -0.20
CA GLU A 64 -6.39 -4.56 -1.43
C GLU A 64 -5.70 -3.98 -2.68
N GLU A 65 -5.15 -2.76 -2.59
CA GLU A 65 -4.36 -2.18 -3.69
C GLU A 65 -3.13 -3.03 -4.00
N MET A 66 -2.46 -3.53 -2.96
CA MET A 66 -1.27 -4.36 -3.11
C MET A 66 -1.57 -5.70 -3.77
N VAL A 67 -2.67 -6.38 -3.40
CA VAL A 67 -3.06 -7.64 -4.06
C VAL A 67 -3.39 -7.40 -5.54
N ALA A 68 -4.05 -6.28 -5.85
CA ALA A 68 -4.35 -5.92 -7.24
C ALA A 68 -3.07 -5.66 -8.06
N GLU A 69 -2.08 -4.97 -7.49
CA GLU A 69 -0.79 -4.71 -8.14
C GLU A 69 -0.01 -6.01 -8.37
N VAL A 70 0.16 -6.85 -7.34
CA VAL A 70 0.87 -8.13 -7.43
C VAL A 70 0.21 -9.07 -8.45
N SER A 71 -1.13 -9.16 -8.46
CA SER A 71 -1.85 -9.99 -9.44
C SER A 71 -1.60 -9.52 -10.87
N SER A 72 -1.48 -8.21 -11.10
CA SER A 72 -1.27 -7.67 -12.44
C SER A 72 0.14 -7.96 -12.98
N THR A 73 1.15 -8.04 -12.12
CA THR A 73 2.52 -8.35 -12.52
C THR A 73 2.70 -9.82 -12.90
N VAL A 74 1.96 -10.73 -12.25
CA VAL A 74 1.96 -12.17 -12.58
C VAL A 74 1.26 -12.44 -13.91
N SER A 75 0.26 -11.64 -14.31
CA SER A 75 -0.42 -11.77 -15.61
C SER A 75 0.37 -11.22 -16.80
N HIS A 76 1.53 -10.59 -16.58
CA HIS A 76 2.47 -10.18 -17.64
C HIS A 76 3.67 -11.13 -17.78
N LEU A 77 3.62 -12.28 -17.11
CA LEU A 77 4.50 -13.42 -17.31
C LEU A 77 3.70 -14.56 -17.94
#